data_AF-A0A2D4SET5-F1
#
_entry.id   AF-A0A2D4SET5-F1
#
_cell.length_a   1.000
_cell.length_b   1.000
_cell.length_c   1.000
_cell.angle_alpha   90.00
_cell.angle_beta   90.00
_cell.angle_gamma   90.00
#
_symmetry.space_group_name_H-M   'P 1'
#
loop_
_entity.id
_entity.type
_entity.pdbx_description
1 polymer ?
#
loop_
_entity_poly.entity_id
_entity_poly.type
_entity_poly.pdbx_seq_one_letter_code
_entity_poly.pdbx_strand_id
1 'polypeptide(L)' 'MSTTMTVRLEDEIKSRLDQLAESTKRSRSFLAAEAIREYIAINEWQIGEIIAGIQEADRGEFASEAEVKAFFDGWRGRAD' A
#
# COMPACT_ATOMS: atom_id res chain seq x y z
N MET A 1 19.50 -11.60 -10.00
CA MET A 1 18.98 -12.97 -10.22
C MET A 1 17.47 -12.88 -10.41
N SER A 2 16.90 -13.53 -11.42
CA SER A 2 15.44 -13.61 -11.62
C SER A 2 14.99 -15.06 -11.54
N THR A 3 13.83 -15.30 -10.96
CA THR A 3 13.16 -16.60 -10.96
C THR A 3 11.89 -16.53 -11.82
N THR A 4 11.45 -17.69 -12.34
CA THR A 4 10.25 -17.79 -13.17
C THR A 4 9.13 -18.42 -12.34
N MET A 5 7.93 -17.84 -12.43
CA MET A 5 6.70 -18.42 -11.92
C MET A 5 5.65 -18.47 -13.01
N THR A 6 4.77 -19.47 -12.97
CA THR A 6 3.61 -19.57 -13.85
C THR A 6 2.38 -19.08 -13.08
N VAL A 7 1.69 -18.08 -13.61
CA VAL A 7 0.47 -17.53 -13.02
C VAL A 7 -0.71 -17.86 -13.93
N ARG A 8 -1.82 -18.30 -13.33
CA ARG A 8 -3.09 -18.48 -14.06
C ARG A 8 -3.83 -17.15 -14.08
N LEU A 9 -4.24 -16.74 -15.26
CA LEU A 9 -5.02 -15.52 -15.48
C LEU A 9 -6.33 -15.91 -16.16
N GLU A 10 -7.41 -15.22 -15.80
CA GLU A 10 -8.64 -15.25 -16.57
C GLU A 10 -8.39 -14.64 -17.97
N ASP A 11 -9.10 -15.14 -18.98
CA ASP A 11 -8.90 -14.73 -20.37
C ASP A 11 -9.11 -13.22 -20.57
N GLU A 12 -10.07 -12.63 -19.86
CA GLU A 12 -10.31 -11.19 -19.88
C GLU A 12 -9.10 -10.40 -19.38
N ILE A 13 -8.52 -10.81 -18.24
CA ILE A 13 -7.36 -10.15 -17.65
C ILE A 13 -6.14 -10.28 -18.56
N LYS A 14 -5.93 -11.47 -19.15
CA LYS A 14 -4.87 -11.68 -20.14
C LYS A 14 -5.03 -10.72 -21.33
N SER A 15 -6.25 -10.58 -21.86
CA SER A 15 -6.53 -9.66 -22.99
C SER A 15 -6.23 -8.21 -22.64
N ARG A 16 -6.62 -7.76 -21.45
CA ARG A 16 -6.31 -6.40 -20.96
C ARG A 16 -4.81 -6.18 -20.80
N LEU A 17 -4.08 -7.17 -20.30
CA LEU A 17 -2.62 -7.11 -20.18
C LEU A 17 -1.94 -7.09 -21.56
N ASP A 18 -2.45 -7.83 -22.54
CA ASP A 18 -1.97 -7.81 -23.93
C ASP A 18 -2.09 -6.40 -24.53
N GLN A 19 -3.25 -5.73 -24.37
CA GLN A 19 -3.48 -4.36 -24.85
C GLN A 19 -2.59 -3.33 -24.15
N LEU A 20 -2.41 -3.48 -22.83
CA LEU A 20 -1.53 -2.60 -22.05
C LEU A 20 -0.06 -2.74 -22.47
N ALA A 21 0.40 -3.96 -22.74
CA ALA A 21 1.74 -4.22 -23.25
C ALA A 21 1.98 -3.51 -24.60
N GLU A 22 1.00 -3.55 -25.50
CA GLU A 22 1.09 -2.92 -26.81
C GLU A 22 1.12 -1.38 -26.75
N SER A 23 0.28 -0.78 -25.90
CA SER A 23 0.19 0.67 -25.75
C SER A 23 1.41 1.27 -25.05
N THR A 24 1.98 0.55 -24.09
CA THR A 24 3.16 0.99 -23.30
C THR A 24 4.50 0.57 -23.92
N LYS A 25 4.48 -0.25 -24.98
CA LYS A 25 5.69 -0.87 -25.58
C LYS A 25 6.53 -1.64 -24.56
N ARG A 26 5.86 -2.36 -23.65
CA ARG A 26 6.47 -3.23 -22.64
C ARG A 26 6.09 -4.69 -22.87
N SER A 27 6.91 -5.61 -22.37
CA SER A 27 6.55 -7.02 -22.41
C SER A 27 5.53 -7.34 -21.32
N ARG A 28 4.69 -8.36 -21.54
CA ARG A 28 3.76 -8.86 -20.52
C ARG A 28 4.45 -9.26 -19.23
N SER A 29 5.59 -9.93 -19.35
CA SER A 29 6.38 -10.37 -18.19
C SER A 29 6.91 -9.17 -17.40
N PHE A 30 7.28 -8.08 -18.06
CA PHE A 30 7.68 -6.85 -17.39
C PHE A 30 6.51 -6.26 -16.61
N LEU A 31 5.35 -6.07 -17.25
CA LEU A 31 4.16 -5.49 -16.60
C LEU A 31 3.63 -6.37 -15.47
N ALA A 32 3.64 -7.69 -15.64
CA ALA A 32 3.23 -8.62 -14.59
C ALA A 32 4.19 -8.56 -13.39
N ALA A 33 5.50 -8.53 -13.63
CA ALA A 33 6.49 -8.41 -12.56
C ALA A 33 6.40 -7.04 -11.85
N GLU A 34 6.11 -5.98 -12.58
CA GLU A 34 5.89 -4.64 -12.02
C GLU A 34 4.64 -4.60 -11.14
N ALA A 35 3.51 -5.10 -11.62
CA ALA A 35 2.26 -5.18 -10.86
C ALA A 35 2.43 -6.03 -9.58
N ILE A 36 3.14 -7.16 -9.66
CA ILE A 36 3.44 -7.99 -8.47
C ILE A 36 4.32 -7.21 -7.48
N ARG A 37 5.34 -6.49 -7.96
CA ARG A 37 6.22 -5.69 -7.08
C ARG A 37 5.45 -4.60 -6.36
N GLU A 38 4.60 -3.87 -7.08
CA GLU A 38 3.80 -2.79 -6.50
C GLU A 38 2.80 -3.34 -5.48
N TYR A 39 2.12 -4.45 -5.82
CA TYR A 39 1.22 -5.13 -4.89
C TYR A 39 1.93 -5.55 -3.60
N ILE A 40 3.10 -6.17 -3.70
CA ILE A 40 3.90 -6.56 -2.53
C ILE A 40 4.29 -5.34 -1.71
N ALA A 41 4.85 -4.29 -2.33
CA ALA A 41 5.30 -3.10 -1.62
C ALA A 41 4.19 -2.41 -0.83
N ILE A 42 3.00 -2.30 -1.41
CA ILE A 42 1.83 -1.70 -0.73
C ILE A 42 1.43 -2.55 0.49
N ASN A 43 1.34 -3.86 0.33
CA ASN A 43 0.91 -4.74 1.40
C ASN A 43 1.96 -4.86 2.51
N GLU A 44 3.24 -4.94 2.18
CA GLU A 44 4.33 -5.00 3.16
C GLU A 44 4.38 -3.73 4.01
N TRP A 45 4.29 -2.56 3.37
CA TRP A 45 4.23 -1.29 4.08
C TRP A 45 3.01 -1.24 5.02
N GLN A 46 1.81 -1.55 4.51
CA GLN A 46 0.59 -1.49 5.31
C GLN A 46 0.62 -2.43 6.51
N ILE A 47 1.07 -3.68 6.30
CA ILE A 47 1.18 -4.67 7.37
C ILE A 47 2.22 -4.20 8.40
N GLY A 48 3.35 -3.67 7.96
CA GLY A 48 4.39 -3.11 8.81
C GLY A 48 3.86 -2.00 9.72
N GLU A 49 3.17 -1.01 9.15
CA GLU A 49 2.60 0.12 9.91
C GLU A 49 1.52 -0.34 10.89
N ILE A 50 0.67 -1.30 10.51
CA ILE A 50 -0.34 -1.84 11.42
C ILE A 50 0.32 -2.52 12.61
N ILE A 51 1.33 -3.36 12.37
CA ILE A 51 2.05 -4.05 13.45
C ILE A 51 2.77 -3.05 14.34
N ALA A 52 3.43 -2.04 13.76
CA ALA A 52 4.10 -0.99 14.52
C ALA A 52 3.11 -0.22 15.40
N GLY A 53 1.98 0.23 14.85
CA GLY A 53 0.95 0.96 15.60
C GLY A 53 0.32 0.13 16.72
N ILE A 54 0.14 -1.18 16.54
CA ILE A 54 -0.28 -2.08 17.63
C ILE A 54 0.77 -2.14 18.73
N GLN A 55 2.05 -2.24 18.38
CA GLN A 55 3.11 -2.29 19.39
C GLN A 55 3.27 -0.97 20.14
N GLU A 56 3.08 0.17 19.47
CA GLU A 56 3.03 1.50 20.09
C GLU A 56 1.85 1.59 21.06
N ALA A 57 0.67 1.09 20.66
CA ALA A 57 -0.51 0.99 21.51
C ALA A 57 -0.25 0.19 22.79
N ASP A 58 0.34 -1.00 22.65
CA ASP A 58 0.65 -1.90 23.76
C ASP A 58 1.68 -1.28 24.71
N ARG A 59 2.59 -0.44 24.20
CA ARG A 59 3.54 0.35 25.01
C ARG A 59 2.93 1.62 25.62
N GLY A 60 1.69 1.96 25.26
CA GLY A 60 1.03 3.19 25.71
C GLY A 60 1.60 4.45 25.06
N GLU A 61 2.26 4.34 23.90
CA GLU A 61 2.85 5.45 23.14
C GLU A 61 1.78 6.22 22.34
N PHE A 62 0.60 6.40 22.93
CA PHE A 62 -0.45 7.24 22.39
C PHE A 62 -0.64 8.49 23.22
N ALA A 63 -1.15 9.53 22.57
CA ALA A 63 -1.58 10.74 23.26
C ALA A 63 -2.63 10.39 24.31
N SER A 64 -2.44 10.89 25.52
CA SER A 64 -3.44 10.87 26.58
C SER A 64 -4.68 11.68 26.18
N GLU A 65 -5.81 11.41 26.83
CA GLU A 65 -7.05 12.16 26.61
C GLU A 65 -6.85 13.68 26.78
N ALA A 66 -6.01 14.08 27.74
CA ALA A 66 -5.69 15.48 28.00
C ALA A 66 -4.92 16.13 26.83
N GLU A 67 -3.96 15.43 26.25
CA GLU A 67 -3.18 15.89 25.09
C GLU A 67 -4.06 16.01 23.85
N VAL A 68 -4.94 15.02 23.62
CA VAL A 68 -5.93 15.05 22.52
C VAL A 68 -6.87 16.24 22.69
N LYS A 69 -7.39 16.48 23.90
CA LYS A 69 -8.28 17.61 24.18
C LYS A 69 -7.58 18.95 23.92
N ALA A 70 -6.36 19.12 24.42
CA ALA A 70 -5.60 20.36 24.25
C ALA A 70 -5.32 20.66 22.75
N PHE A 71 -5.00 19.63 21.96
CA PHE A 71 -4.80 19.78 20.52
C PHE A 71 -6.04 20.33 19.81
N PHE A 72 -7.22 19.74 20.04
CA PHE A 72 -8.45 20.17 19.38
C PHE A 72 -8.95 21.55 19.84
N ASP A 73 -8.80 21.89 21.12
CA ASP A 73 -9.15 23.21 21.64
C ASP A 73 -8.32 24.31 20.93
N GLY A 74 -7.01 24.08 20.76
CA GLY A 74 -6.12 25.01 20.04
C GLY A 74 -6.29 25.02 18.52
N TRP A 75 -6.92 24.00 17.94
CA TRP A 75 -7.23 23.97 16.50
C TRP A 75 -8.51 24.76 16.20
N ARG A 76 -9.55 24.65 17.03
CA ARG A 76 -10.78 25.44 16.89
C ARG A 76 -10.51 26.95 16.97
N GLY A 77 -9.73 27.39 17.95
CA GLY A 77 -9.40 28.82 18.09
C GLY A 77 -8.53 29.42 16.98
N ARG A 78 -8.04 28.62 16.01
CA ARG A 78 -7.33 29.08 14.80
C ARG A 78 -8.17 28.98 13.51
N ALA A 79 -9.29 28.28 13.57
CA ALA A 79 -10.24 28.14 12.46
C ALA A 79 -11.28 29.28 12.45
N ASP A 80 -11.29 30.09 13.50
CA ASP A 80 -12.10 31.31 13.69
C ASP A 80 -11.28 32.57 13.33
#